data_AF-G4Z0S3-F1
#
_entry.id   AF-G4Z0S3-F1
#
_cell.length_a   1.000
_cell.length_b   1.000
_cell.length_c   1.000
_cell.angle_alpha   90.00
_cell.angle_beta   90.00
_cell.angle_gamma   90.00
#
_symmetry.space_group_name_H-M   'P 1'
#
loop_
_entity.id
_entity.type
_entity.pdbx_description
1 polymer ?
#
loop_
_entity_poly.entity_id
_entity_poly.type
_entity_poly.pdbx_seq_one_letter_code
_entity_poly.pdbx_strand_id
1 'polypeptide(L)'
;EAIEERCRISQEPVASVLRSVRASVKPKLLDYLARYVFRQDRDTIGDQEIMDKIKERVAEVMNWYIPDIFDFFKTHLRMDLKEQDVEARVAKYFVDFDQFIEEHGFASMLAAGGTDRPDYRDRMKNRCKLI
;
A
#
# COMPACT_ATOMS: atom_id res chain seq x y z
N GLU A 1 7.27 18.32 9.20
CA GLU A 1 7.57 17.74 10.51
C GLU A 1 8.90 16.97 10.59
N ALA A 2 9.04 15.72 10.11
CA ALA A 2 10.28 14.96 10.37
C ALA A 2 11.58 15.53 9.78
N ILE A 3 11.51 16.30 8.67
CA ILE A 3 12.70 16.90 8.03
C ILE A 3 13.11 18.21 8.73
N GLU A 4 12.14 19.05 9.07
CA GLU A 4 12.38 20.33 9.76
C GLU A 4 13.00 20.12 11.13
N GLU A 5 12.51 19.12 11.88
CA GLU A 5 13.04 18.78 13.19
C GLU A 5 14.48 18.26 13.11
N ARG A 6 14.81 17.44 12.10
CA ARG A 6 16.19 16.98 11.86
C ARG A 6 17.11 18.13 11.46
N CYS A 7 16.65 19.04 10.59
CA CYS A 7 17.42 20.22 10.18
C CYS A 7 17.68 21.15 11.39
N ARG A 8 16.71 21.27 12.30
CA ARG A 8 16.86 22.00 13.57
C ARG A 8 17.95 21.40 14.45
N ILE A 9 18.01 20.07 14.54
CA ILE A 9 19.03 19.34 15.31
C ILE A 9 20.41 19.43 14.65
N SER A 10 20.51 19.32 13.32
CA SER A 10 21.78 19.41 12.58
C SER A 10 22.27 20.85 12.33
N GLN A 11 21.45 21.86 12.66
CA GLN A 11 21.65 23.28 12.32
C GLN A 11 21.80 23.54 10.81
N GLU A 12 21.32 22.63 9.97
CA GLU A 12 21.33 22.81 8.52
C GLU A 12 20.08 23.59 8.08
N PRO A 13 20.21 24.51 7.11
CA PRO A 13 19.04 25.18 6.57
C PRO A 13 18.18 24.17 5.80
N VAL A 14 16.88 24.14 6.08
CA VAL A 14 15.94 23.21 5.41
C VAL A 14 16.03 23.33 3.88
N ALA A 15 16.23 24.55 3.38
CA ALA A 15 16.40 24.82 1.95
C ALA A 15 17.65 24.16 1.32
N SER A 16 18.72 23.88 2.10
CA SER A 16 19.88 23.14 1.59
C SER A 16 19.69 21.62 1.60
N VAL A 17 18.75 21.13 2.41
CA VAL A 17 18.44 19.70 2.56
C VAL A 17 17.41 19.25 1.52
N LEU A 18 16.45 20.11 1.20
CA LEU A 18 15.44 19.82 0.19
C LEU A 18 16.02 19.95 -1.22
N ARG A 19 15.84 18.90 -2.03
CA ARG A 19 16.18 18.91 -3.46
C ARG A 19 14.92 18.86 -4.29
N SER A 20 14.90 19.63 -5.37
CA SER A 20 13.83 19.56 -6.36
C SER A 20 13.74 18.16 -6.95
N VAL A 21 12.53 17.63 -6.97
CA VAL A 21 12.22 16.31 -7.51
C VAL A 21 12.37 16.35 -9.03
N ARG A 22 11.81 17.38 -9.68
CA ARG A 22 11.96 17.68 -11.10
C ARG A 22 13.43 17.76 -11.50
N ALA A 23 14.26 18.47 -10.73
CA ALA A 23 15.69 18.58 -11.00
C ALA A 23 16.43 17.23 -10.88
N SER A 24 15.89 16.29 -10.11
CA SER A 24 16.44 14.95 -9.93
C SER A 24 15.98 13.96 -11.02
N VAL A 25 14.97 14.32 -11.82
CA VAL A 25 14.46 13.48 -12.93
C VAL A 25 15.32 13.67 -14.17
N LYS A 26 15.75 12.56 -14.78
CA LYS A 26 16.50 12.59 -16.05
C LYS A 26 15.69 13.32 -17.14
N PRO A 27 16.29 14.22 -17.95
CA PRO A 27 15.55 15.02 -18.94
C PRO A 27 14.67 14.19 -19.88
N LYS A 28 15.21 13.10 -20.44
CA LYS A 28 14.46 12.19 -21.33
C LYS A 28 13.25 11.54 -20.63
N LEU A 29 13.35 11.25 -19.34
CA LEU A 29 12.25 10.71 -18.56
C LEU A 29 11.19 11.80 -18.32
N LEU A 30 11.62 13.04 -18.04
CA LEU A 30 10.69 14.16 -17.90
C LEU A 30 9.91 14.42 -19.20
N ASP A 31 10.57 14.33 -20.37
CA ASP A 31 9.90 14.46 -21.67
C ASP A 31 8.84 13.37 -21.88
N TYR A 32 9.16 12.13 -21.50
CA TYR A 32 8.22 11.01 -21.51
C TYR A 32 7.04 11.26 -20.57
N LEU A 33 7.31 11.66 -19.34
CA LEU A 33 6.28 11.94 -18.34
C LEU A 33 5.36 13.07 -18.81
N ALA A 34 5.91 14.16 -19.34
CA ALA A 34 5.14 15.26 -19.88
C ALA A 34 4.19 14.81 -21.00
N ARG A 35 4.72 14.04 -21.96
CA ARG A 35 3.96 13.62 -23.14
C ARG A 35 2.91 12.56 -22.84
N TYR A 36 3.26 11.54 -22.05
CA TYR A 36 2.44 10.32 -21.92
C TYR A 36 1.70 10.22 -20.59
N VAL A 37 2.26 10.77 -19.51
CA VAL A 37 1.69 10.64 -18.17
C VAL A 37 0.86 11.86 -17.80
N PHE A 38 1.46 13.05 -17.86
CA PHE A 38 0.80 14.30 -17.47
C PHE A 38 0.02 14.95 -18.61
N ARG A 39 0.36 14.67 -19.87
CA ARG A 39 -0.26 15.23 -21.08
C ARG A 39 -0.28 16.77 -21.08
N GLN A 40 0.79 17.37 -20.61
CA GLN A 40 0.98 18.82 -20.55
C GLN A 40 2.39 19.20 -20.97
N ASP A 41 2.64 20.51 -21.03
CA ASP A 41 3.96 21.02 -21.38
C ASP A 41 5.00 20.62 -20.33
N ARG A 42 6.22 20.33 -20.78
CA ARG A 42 7.31 19.91 -19.90
C ARG A 42 7.62 20.97 -18.84
N ASP A 43 7.49 22.24 -19.19
CA ASP A 43 7.89 23.35 -18.35
C ASP A 43 6.87 23.68 -17.27
N THR A 44 5.61 23.27 -17.44
CA THR A 44 4.54 23.48 -16.46
C THR A 44 4.54 22.46 -15.32
N ILE A 45 5.23 21.32 -15.48
CA ILE A 45 5.26 20.26 -14.48
C ILE A 45 6.07 20.68 -13.25
N GLY A 46 5.42 20.72 -12.08
CA GLY A 46 6.05 21.09 -10.81
C GLY A 46 6.52 19.89 -9.98
N ASP A 47 7.34 20.16 -8.95
CA ASP A 47 7.78 19.13 -7.99
C ASP A 47 6.61 18.43 -7.30
N GLN A 48 5.61 19.21 -6.86
CA GLN A 48 4.43 18.70 -6.18
C GLN A 48 3.65 17.73 -7.06
N GLU A 49 3.49 18.05 -8.33
CA GLU A 49 2.72 17.26 -9.28
C GLU A 49 3.39 15.92 -9.60
N ILE A 50 4.73 15.92 -9.70
CA ILE A 50 5.52 14.69 -9.80
C ILE A 50 5.34 13.84 -8.54
N MET A 51 5.40 14.46 -7.36
CA MET A 51 5.22 13.76 -6.08
C MET A 51 3.82 13.16 -5.93
N ASP A 52 2.79 13.89 -6.33
CA ASP A 52 1.41 13.41 -6.26
C ASP A 52 1.18 12.24 -7.23
N LYS A 53 1.75 12.30 -8.43
CA LYS A 53 1.70 11.18 -9.39
C LYS A 53 2.46 9.95 -8.88
N ILE A 54 3.60 10.13 -8.22
CA ILE A 54 4.33 9.03 -7.58
C ILE A 54 3.46 8.39 -6.51
N LYS A 55 2.84 9.18 -5.63
CA LYS A 55 1.95 8.67 -4.58
C LYS A 55 0.75 7.92 -5.16
N GLU A 56 0.11 8.47 -6.19
CA GLU A 56 -1.00 7.81 -6.90
C GLU A 56 -0.56 6.44 -7.45
N ARG A 57 0.57 6.39 -8.17
CA ARG A 57 1.10 5.14 -8.73
C ARG A 57 1.53 4.15 -7.66
N VAL A 58 2.15 4.61 -6.57
CA VAL A 58 2.51 3.75 -5.44
C VAL A 58 1.27 3.20 -4.76
N ALA A 59 0.21 4.00 -4.58
CA ALA A 59 -1.06 3.53 -4.04
C ALA A 59 -1.71 2.49 -4.98
N GLU A 60 -1.70 2.72 -6.29
CA GLU A 60 -2.15 1.73 -7.28
C GLU A 60 -1.35 0.43 -7.19
N VAL A 61 -0.02 0.51 -7.15
CA VAL A 61 0.88 -0.64 -7.10
C VAL A 61 0.76 -1.39 -5.77
N MET A 62 0.61 -0.69 -4.64
CA MET A 62 0.37 -1.31 -3.32
C MET A 62 -1.02 -1.95 -3.25
N ASN A 63 -2.01 -1.39 -3.95
CA ASN A 63 -3.33 -2.02 -4.09
C ASN A 63 -3.32 -3.21 -5.06
N TRP A 64 -2.38 -3.27 -6.01
CA TRP A 64 -2.23 -4.35 -7.00
C TRP A 64 -1.23 -5.43 -6.61
N TYR A 65 -0.28 -5.14 -5.71
CA TYR A 65 0.60 -6.14 -5.14
C TYR A 65 -0.25 -6.92 -4.14
N ILE A 66 -1.00 -7.86 -4.70
CA ILE A 66 -1.61 -8.97 -3.98
C ILE A 66 -0.42 -9.91 -3.73
N PRO A 67 0.23 -9.89 -2.55
CA PRO A 67 1.08 -11.03 -2.17
C PRO A 67 0.21 -12.27 -2.33
N ASP A 68 0.79 -13.42 -2.66
CA ASP A 68 0.03 -14.67 -2.62
C ASP A 68 -0.58 -14.80 -1.21
N ILE A 69 -1.87 -14.44 -1.10
CA ILE A 69 -2.55 -14.26 0.18
C ILE A 69 -2.59 -15.62 0.86
N PHE A 70 -2.72 -16.70 0.10
CA PHE A 70 -2.71 -18.04 0.66
C PHE A 70 -1.36 -18.36 1.30
N ASP A 71 -0.26 -18.12 0.60
CA ASP A 71 1.08 -18.35 1.16
C ASP A 71 1.41 -17.41 2.32
N PHE A 72 0.94 -16.16 2.26
CA PHE A 72 1.15 -15.17 3.31
C PHE A 72 0.44 -15.58 4.61
N PHE A 73 -0.84 -15.97 4.54
CA PHE A 73 -1.59 -16.47 5.69
C PHE A 73 -1.01 -17.79 6.21
N LYS A 74 -0.67 -18.73 5.32
CA LYS A 74 -0.06 -20.02 5.71
C LYS A 74 1.27 -19.86 6.45
N THR A 75 2.03 -18.82 6.11
CA THR A 75 3.34 -18.55 6.71
C THR A 75 3.20 -17.85 8.05
N HIS A 76 2.29 -16.88 8.17
CA HIS A 76 2.25 -15.95 9.30
C HIS A 76 1.11 -16.18 10.28
N LEU A 77 0.05 -16.89 9.88
CA LEU A 77 -1.09 -17.19 10.74
C LEU A 77 -1.20 -18.70 10.98
N ARG A 78 -0.76 -19.14 12.15
CA ARG A 78 -0.78 -20.57 12.55
C ARG A 78 -1.36 -20.73 13.94
N MET A 79 -2.20 -21.75 14.10
CA MET A 79 -2.72 -22.14 15.40
C MET A 79 -1.59 -22.64 16.31
N ASP A 80 -1.53 -22.12 17.53
CA ASP A 80 -0.53 -22.52 18.51
C ASP A 80 -0.89 -23.89 19.11
N LEU A 81 -0.31 -24.96 18.56
CA LEU A 81 -0.55 -26.33 19.01
C LEU A 81 0.05 -26.65 20.39
N LYS A 82 0.80 -25.73 21.00
CA LYS A 82 1.32 -25.90 22.36
C LYS A 82 0.28 -25.59 23.43
N GLU A 83 -0.76 -24.82 23.08
CA GLU A 83 -1.90 -24.57 23.96
C GLU A 83 -2.73 -25.84 24.14
N GLN A 84 -2.89 -26.28 25.39
CA GLN A 84 -3.56 -27.54 25.72
C GLN A 84 -5.07 -27.38 25.76
N ASP A 85 -5.54 -26.20 26.19
CA ASP A 85 -6.96 -25.88 26.19
C ASP A 85 -7.43 -25.61 24.75
N VAL A 86 -8.33 -26.46 24.25
CA VAL A 86 -8.82 -26.39 22.87
C VAL A 86 -9.61 -25.10 22.63
N GLU A 87 -10.42 -24.68 23.59
CA GLU A 87 -11.25 -23.48 23.47
C GLU A 87 -10.37 -22.23 23.49
N ALA A 88 -9.41 -22.18 24.41
CA ALA A 88 -8.44 -21.06 24.47
C ALA A 88 -7.59 -20.99 23.20
N ARG A 89 -7.15 -22.13 22.67
CA ARG A 89 -6.37 -22.22 21.44
C ARG A 89 -7.14 -21.69 20.23
N VAL A 90 -8.41 -22.07 20.09
CA VAL A 90 -9.27 -21.61 18.99
C VAL A 90 -9.57 -20.12 19.14
N ALA A 91 -9.90 -19.65 20.34
CA ALA A 91 -10.16 -18.24 20.59
C ALA A 91 -8.94 -17.37 20.26
N LYS A 92 -7.75 -17.78 20.72
CA LYS A 92 -6.49 -17.08 20.43
C LYS A 92 -6.20 -16.98 18.93
N TYR A 93 -6.42 -18.07 18.18
CA TYR A 93 -6.24 -18.06 16.74
C TYR A 93 -7.09 -17.01 16.01
N PHE A 94 -8.35 -16.82 16.44
CA PHE A 94 -9.23 -15.81 15.85
C PHE A 94 -8.87 -14.39 16.28
N VAL A 95 -8.42 -14.19 17.52
CA VAL A 95 -7.88 -12.89 17.97
C VAL A 95 -6.63 -12.51 17.15
N ASP A 96 -5.70 -13.46 16.98
CA ASP A 96 -4.49 -13.25 16.18
C ASP A 96 -4.84 -13.00 14.70
N PHE A 97 -5.88 -13.66 14.18
CA PHE A 97 -6.40 -13.40 12.84
C PHE A 97 -6.92 -11.96 12.71
N ASP A 98 -7.80 -11.51 13.60
CA ASP A 98 -8.38 -10.16 13.53
C ASP A 98 -7.28 -9.09 13.60
N GLN A 99 -6.33 -9.25 14.52
CA GLN A 99 -5.16 -8.37 14.61
C GLN A 99 -4.33 -8.39 13.32
N PHE A 100 -4.07 -9.57 12.76
CA PHE A 100 -3.32 -9.73 11.51
C PHE A 100 -4.01 -9.09 10.31
N ILE A 101 -5.35 -9.16 10.22
CA ILE A 101 -6.13 -8.50 9.19
C ILE A 101 -6.03 -6.97 9.31
N GLU A 102 -6.10 -6.44 10.53
CA GLU A 102 -5.98 -5.01 10.80
C GLU A 102 -4.58 -4.47 10.49
N GLU A 103 -3.53 -5.14 10.98
CA GLU A 103 -2.13 -4.72 10.78
C GLU A 103 -1.72 -4.67 9.30
N HIS A 104 -2.23 -5.60 8.49
CA HIS A 104 -1.88 -5.70 7.07
C HIS A 104 -2.92 -5.08 6.12
N GLY A 105 -3.99 -4.47 6.65
CA GLY A 105 -5.01 -3.80 5.83
C GLY A 105 -5.81 -4.73 4.92
N PHE A 106 -5.85 -6.03 5.23
CA PHE A 106 -6.54 -7.05 4.43
C PHE A 106 -8.06 -6.98 4.55
N ALA A 107 -8.58 -6.16 5.47
CA ALA A 107 -10.02 -5.97 5.67
C ALA A 107 -10.74 -5.64 4.36
N SER A 108 -10.17 -4.76 3.53
CA SER A 108 -10.78 -4.36 2.24
C SER A 108 -10.80 -5.50 1.21
N MET A 109 -9.81 -6.40 1.25
CA MET A 109 -9.69 -7.56 0.36
C MET A 109 -10.63 -8.70 0.78
N LEU A 110 -10.75 -8.95 2.08
CA LEU A 110 -11.57 -10.02 2.65
C LEU A 110 -13.03 -9.63 2.87
N ALA A 111 -13.34 -8.34 3.01
CA ALA A 111 -14.70 -7.84 3.15
C ALA A 111 -15.54 -8.28 1.96
N ALA A 112 -16.74 -8.81 2.23
CA ALA A 112 -17.66 -9.24 1.17
C ALA A 112 -18.01 -8.12 0.17
N GLY A 113 -17.77 -6.86 0.54
CA GLY A 113 -18.29 -5.70 -0.18
C GLY A 113 -19.81 -5.62 -0.03
N GLY A 114 -20.36 -4.42 -0.11
CA GLY A 114 -21.81 -4.28 -0.22
C GLY A 114 -22.31 -4.95 -1.51
N THR A 115 -23.57 -5.40 -1.47
CA THR A 115 -24.27 -5.96 -2.64
C THR A 115 -24.47 -4.94 -3.76
N ASP A 116 -24.25 -3.66 -3.46
CA ASP A 116 -24.24 -2.51 -4.35
C ASP A 116 -22.99 -2.42 -5.23
N ARG A 117 -21.92 -3.17 -4.92
CA ARG A 117 -20.70 -3.14 -5.73
C ARG A 117 -20.92 -3.88 -7.06
N PRO A 118 -20.56 -3.26 -8.22
CA PRO A 118 -20.77 -3.84 -9.54
C PRO A 118 -20.02 -5.16 -9.76
N ASP A 119 -18.95 -5.42 -9.00
CA ASP A 119 -18.13 -6.63 -9.06
C ASP A 119 -18.49 -7.69 -7.98
N TYR A 120 -19.54 -7.46 -7.17
CA TYR A 120 -19.95 -8.35 -6.07
C TYR A 120 -20.15 -9.80 -6.52
N ARG A 121 -20.85 -10.01 -7.64
CA ARG A 121 -21.17 -11.34 -8.16
C ARG A 121 -19.92 -12.13 -8.57
N ASP A 122 -18.94 -11.47 -9.17
CA ASP A 122 -17.71 -12.15 -9.61
C ASP A 122 -16.75 -12.43 -8.45
N ARG A 123 -16.72 -11.54 -7.43
CA ARG A 123 -16.01 -11.81 -6.17
C ARG A 123 -16.59 -13.00 -5.41
N MET A 124 -17.92 -13.13 -5.33
CA MET A 124 -18.55 -14.28 -4.67
C MET A 124 -18.27 -15.60 -5.39
N LYS A 125 -18.21 -15.61 -6.73
CA LYS A 125 -17.83 -16.81 -7.51
C LYS A 125 -16.38 -17.25 -7.24
N ASN A 126 -15.46 -16.31 -7.05
CA ASN A 126 -14.06 -16.62 -6.77
C ASN A 126 -13.84 -17.18 -5.36
N ARG A 127 -14.71 -16.84 -4.39
CA ARG A 127 -14.71 -17.43 -3.03
C ARG A 127 -15.13 -18.90 -3.01
N CYS A 128 -15.91 -19.35 -3.98
CA CYS A 128 -16.38 -20.73 -4.08
C CYS A 128 -15.39 -21.68 -4.79
N LYS A 129 -14.22 -21.18 -5.21
CA LYS A 129 -13.18 -22.02 -5.83
C LYS A 129 -12.09 -22.35 -4.82
N LEU A 130 -12.45 -23.18 -3.84
CA LEU A 130 -11.49 -24.03 -3.15
C LEU A 130 -11.84 -25.47 -3.54
N ILE A 131 -11.01 -26.06 -4.40
CA ILE A 131 -10.90 -27.51 -4.58
C ILE A 131 -9.44 -27.84 -4.37
#